data_AF-A0AA38GQL7-F1
#
_entry.id   AF-A0AA38GQL7-F1
#
_cell.length_a   1.000
_cell.length_b   1.000
_cell.length_c   1.000
_cell.angle_alpha   90.00
_cell.angle_beta   90.00
_cell.angle_gamma   90.00
#
_symmetry.space_group_name_H-M   'P 1'
#
loop_
_entity.id
_entity.type
_entity.pdbx_description
1 polymer ?
#
loop_
_entity_poly.entity_id
_entity_poly.type
_entity_poly.pdbx_seq_one_letter_code
_entity_poly.pdbx_strand_id
1 'polypeptide(L)' 'VSVMGFENLREQYEEDDDFSKAYKACKKPTVMDRIPWMDYMLQEGLLLKGSQLCIPK' A
#
# COMPACT_ATOMS: atom_id res chain seq x y z
N VAL A 1 -11.80 -20.85 8.09
CA VAL A 1 -12.07 -19.42 7.83
C VAL A 1 -11.22 -19.02 6.64
N SER A 2 -11.85 -18.87 5.47
CA SER A 2 -11.14 -18.37 4.28
C SER A 2 -11.18 -16.84 4.34
N VAL A 3 -10.04 -16.20 4.53
CA VAL A 3 -9.93 -14.75 4.62
C VAL A 3 -9.91 -14.18 3.19
N MET A 4 -11.04 -14.32 2.47
CA MET A 4 -11.24 -13.90 1.07
C MET A 4 -11.41 -12.37 0.91
N GLY A 5 -10.75 -11.55 1.75
CA GLY A 5 -10.89 -10.10 1.74
C GLY A 5 -9.67 -9.33 1.21
N PHE A 6 -8.51 -9.99 1.14
CA PHE A 6 -7.23 -9.29 0.96
C PHE A 6 -6.62 -9.48 -0.43
N GLU A 7 -7.13 -10.43 -1.23
CA GLU A 7 -6.59 -10.75 -2.55
C GLU A 7 -6.75 -9.58 -3.53
N ASN A 8 -7.81 -8.78 -3.39
CA ASN A 8 -8.08 -7.59 -4.22
C ASN A 8 -7.55 -6.27 -3.65
N LEU A 9 -7.01 -6.25 -2.42
CA LEU A 9 -6.50 -4.99 -1.83
C LEU A 9 -5.37 -4.39 -2.66
N ARG A 10 -4.56 -5.25 -3.28
CA ARG A 10 -3.44 -4.85 -4.14
C ARG A 10 -3.87 -4.01 -5.33
N GLU A 11 -5.00 -4.38 -5.93
CA GLU A 11 -5.59 -3.68 -7.07
C GLU A 11 -6.25 -2.39 -6.60
N GLN A 12 -6.99 -2.46 -5.49
CA GLN A 12 -7.62 -1.30 -4.88
C GLN A 12 -6.61 -0.22 -4.47
N TYR A 13 -5.43 -0.58 -3.94
CA TYR A 13 -4.39 0.41 -3.66
C TYR A 13 -3.93 1.16 -4.91
N GLU A 14 -3.93 0.57 -6.11
CA GLU A 14 -3.45 1.29 -7.30
C GLU A 14 -4.44 2.38 -7.77
N GLU A 15 -5.72 2.21 -7.41
CA GLU A 15 -6.86 3.06 -7.77
C GLU A 15 -7.28 4.02 -6.63
N ASP A 16 -6.89 3.72 -5.38
CA ASP A 16 -7.24 4.51 -4.20
C ASP A 16 -6.51 5.86 -4.14
N ASP A 17 -7.25 6.94 -3.87
CA ASP A 17 -6.71 8.31 -3.89
C ASP A 17 -5.74 8.60 -2.73
N ASP A 18 -5.99 7.98 -1.56
CA ASP A 18 -5.21 8.14 -0.34
C ASP A 18 -3.93 7.30 -0.35
N PHE A 19 -4.00 6.07 -0.89
CA PHE A 19 -2.95 5.06 -0.76
C PHE A 19 -2.18 4.76 -2.06
N SER A 20 -2.68 5.12 -3.24
CA SER A 20 -2.00 4.79 -4.50
C SER A 20 -0.62 5.37 -4.65
N LYS A 21 -0.40 6.60 -4.17
CA LYS A 21 0.91 7.25 -4.20
C LYS A 21 1.88 6.55 -3.25
N ALA A 22 1.45 6.24 -2.03
CA ALA A 22 2.24 5.51 -1.04
C ALA A 22 2.59 4.09 -1.55
N TYR A 23 1.61 3.38 -2.08
CA TYR A 23 1.78 2.04 -2.64
C TYR A 23 2.76 2.03 -3.83
N LYS A 24 2.61 2.98 -4.76
CA LYS A 24 3.53 3.14 -5.91
C LYS A 24 4.94 3.53 -5.45
N ALA A 25 5.08 4.42 -4.48
CA ALA A 25 6.37 4.81 -3.92
C ALA A 25 7.09 3.63 -3.25
N CYS A 26 6.36 2.78 -2.53
CA CYS A 26 6.91 1.56 -1.93
C CYS A 26 7.23 0.47 -2.96
N LYS A 27 6.43 0.33 -4.02
CA LYS A 27 6.62 -0.66 -5.11
C LYS A 27 7.74 -0.25 -6.08
N LYS A 28 7.94 1.05 -6.30
CA LYS A 28 8.90 1.65 -7.24
C LYS A 28 9.67 2.81 -6.59
N PRO A 29 10.53 2.54 -5.60
CA PRO A 29 11.24 3.57 -4.85
C PRO A 29 12.24 4.39 -5.68
N THR A 30 12.57 3.94 -6.90
CA THR A 30 13.46 4.64 -7.83
C THR A 30 12.74 5.67 -8.71
N VAL A 31 11.40 5.63 -8.77
CA VAL A 31 10.59 6.43 -9.69
C VAL A 31 9.85 7.56 -8.96
N MET A 32 9.72 7.46 -7.64
CA MET A 32 9.04 8.44 -6.78
C MET A 32 9.90 8.76 -5.57
N ASP A 33 9.80 10.01 -5.11
CA ASP A 33 10.40 10.43 -3.85
C ASP A 33 9.73 9.67 -2.69
N ARG A 34 10.55 8.94 -1.92
CA ARG A 34 10.09 8.09 -0.82
C ARG A 34 10.05 8.81 0.52
N ILE A 35 10.59 10.02 0.61
CA ILE A 35 10.70 10.79 1.86
C ILE A 35 9.32 11.02 2.52
N PRO A 36 8.24 11.40 1.80
CA PRO A 36 6.92 11.55 2.41
C PRO A 36 6.24 10.21 2.76
N TRP A 37 6.79 9.09 2.31
CA TRP A 37 6.21 7.75 2.47
C TRP A 37 7.10 6.82 3.30
N MET A 38 8.05 7.35 4.08
CA MET A 38 8.98 6.52 4.87
C MET A 38 8.27 5.71 5.96
N ASP A 39 7.16 6.22 6.50
CA ASP A 39 6.30 5.49 7.44
C ASP A 39 5.49 4.36 6.77
N TYR A 40 5.45 4.33 5.44
CA TYR A 40 4.73 3.32 4.69
C TYR A 40 5.66 2.18 4.25
N MET A 41 5.17 0.96 4.41
CA MET A 41 5.88 -0.27 4.07
C MET A 41 4.95 -1.22 3.32
N LEU A 42 5.53 -2.01 2.43
CA LEU A 42 4.81 -3.01 1.65
C LEU A 42 5.22 -4.39 2.15
N GLN A 43 4.28 -5.14 2.74
CA GLN A 43 4.50 -6.52 3.17
C GLN A 43 3.49 -7.43 2.48
N GLU A 44 3.96 -8.45 1.78
CA GLU A 44 3.11 -9.43 1.08
C GLU A 44 2.09 -8.80 0.12
N GLY A 45 2.41 -7.63 -0.44
CA GLY A 45 1.51 -6.87 -1.31
C GLY A 45 0.54 -5.94 -0.57
N LEU A 46 0.53 -5.96 0.76
CA LEU A 46 -0.29 -5.08 1.59
C LEU A 46 0.49 -3.82 1.98
N LEU A 47 -0.20 -2.67 2.00
CA LEU A 47 0.38 -1.41 2.43
C LEU A 47 0.14 -1.24 3.93
N LEU A 48 1.22 -1.06 4.69
CA LEU A 48 1.19 -0.76 6.11
C LEU A 48 1.74 0.65 6.34
N LYS A 49 1.17 1.36 7.32
CA LYS A 49 1.75 2.58 7.90
C LYS A 49 2.20 2.24 9.32
N GLY A 50 3.51 2.13 9.53
CA GLY A 50 4.07 1.55 10.75
C GLY A 50 3.60 0.10 10.94
N SER A 51 2.79 -0.16 11.97
CA SER A 51 2.20 -1.49 12.26
C SER A 51 0.72 -1.60 11.89
N GLN A 52 0.14 -0.57 11.27
CA GLN A 52 -1.28 -0.55 10.91
C GLN A 52 -1.46 -0.82 9.43
N LEU A 53 -2.37 -1.74 9.10
CA LEU A 53 -2.75 -2.01 7.72
C LEU A 53 -3.57 -0.84 7.16
N CYS A 54 -3.17 -0.32 5.99
CA CYS A 54 -3.94 0.66 5.24
C CYS A 54 -5.08 -0.07 4.52
N ILE A 55 -6.32 0.29 4.78
CA ILE A 55 -7.48 -0.29 4.08
C ILE A 55 -7.98 0.76 3.07
N PRO A 56 -7.86 0.51 1.75
CA PRO A 56 -8.42 1.36 0.71
C PRO A 56 -9.95 1.35 0.75
N LYS A 57 -10.59 2.40 0.23
CA LYS A 57 -12.04 2.60 0.28
C LYS A 57 -12.80 2.11 -0.94
#